data_AF-A0A2K9JVS9-F1
#
_entry.id   AF-A0A2K9JVS9-F1
#
_cell.length_a   1.000
_cell.length_b   1.000
_cell.length_c   1.000
_cell.angle_alpha   90.00
_cell.angle_beta   90.00
_cell.angle_gamma   90.00
#
_symmetry.space_group_name_H-M   'P 1'
#
loop_
_entity.id
_entity.type
_entity.pdbx_description
1 polymer ?
#
loop_
_entity_poly.entity_id
_entity_poly.type
_entity_poly.pdbx_seq_one_letter_code
_entity_poly.pdbx_strand_id
1 'polypeptide(L)'
;MFKTTLAAAIVVGAMTAPLAAHASDSVNPWQECGIGAIIFPDNGAAAAISNIIWDLGTTAVSTKISSVESCAGREVKTAMFIQQTFPTLEQEIAEGQGEYVSAMLAVRGCDAAATADIVTAIRNDYAAQPANNAEALYNIVETRVSTSYSAQCNAS
;
A
#
# COMPACT_ATOMS: atom_id res chain seq x y z
N MET A 1 -32.59 -63.16 -1.36
CA MET A 1 -31.14 -62.94 -1.56
C MET A 1 -30.91 -61.43 -1.63
N PHE A 2 -30.42 -60.84 -0.54
CA PHE A 2 -30.00 -59.43 -0.51
C PHE A 2 -28.60 -59.32 -1.12
N LYS A 3 -28.45 -58.47 -2.14
CA LYS A 3 -27.14 -58.01 -2.62
C LYS A 3 -27.18 -56.50 -2.76
N THR A 4 -26.71 -55.83 -1.71
CA THR A 4 -26.25 -54.45 -1.70
C THR A 4 -24.92 -54.37 -2.44
N THR A 5 -24.81 -53.47 -3.41
CA THR A 5 -23.52 -53.05 -3.97
C THR A 5 -23.54 -51.53 -4.10
N LEU A 6 -22.87 -50.88 -3.14
CA LEU A 6 -22.40 -49.50 -3.21
C LEU A 6 -21.33 -49.40 -4.30
N ALA A 7 -21.41 -48.37 -5.16
CA ALA A 7 -20.27 -47.90 -5.93
C ALA A 7 -20.29 -46.37 -5.96
N ALA A 8 -19.16 -45.80 -5.54
CA ALA A 8 -18.90 -44.42 -5.20
C ALA A 8 -19.12 -43.41 -6.34
N ALA A 9 -19.85 -42.34 -6.06
CA ALA A 9 -19.81 -41.11 -6.83
C ALA A 9 -18.63 -40.25 -6.33
N ILE A 10 -17.53 -40.21 -7.07
CA ILE A 10 -16.46 -39.23 -6.86
C ILE A 10 -16.98 -37.92 -7.45
N VAL A 11 -17.52 -37.05 -6.60
CA VAL A 11 -17.87 -35.68 -6.96
C VAL A 11 -16.56 -34.90 -7.10
N VAL A 12 -16.29 -34.46 -8.33
CA VAL A 12 -15.27 -33.47 -8.68
C VAL A 12 -15.63 -32.15 -7.99
N GLY A 13 -15.14 -31.95 -6.77
CA GLY A 13 -15.20 -30.68 -6.07
C GLY A 13 -14.00 -29.83 -6.45
N ALA A 14 -13.99 -29.28 -7.66
CA ALA A 14 -13.13 -28.14 -7.97
C ALA A 14 -13.64 -26.97 -7.12
N MET A 15 -13.01 -26.74 -5.97
CA MET A 15 -13.16 -25.50 -5.21
C MET A 15 -12.49 -24.39 -6.02
N THR A 16 -13.16 -23.91 -7.08
CA THR A 16 -12.96 -22.56 -7.56
C THR A 16 -13.60 -21.65 -6.52
N ALA A 17 -12.90 -21.45 -5.40
CA ALA A 17 -13.16 -20.29 -4.58
C ALA A 17 -13.01 -19.08 -5.51
N PRO A 18 -14.02 -18.21 -5.65
CA PRO A 18 -13.75 -16.93 -6.27
C PRO A 18 -12.65 -16.29 -5.42
N LEU A 19 -11.49 -16.02 -6.04
CA LEU A 19 -10.63 -14.94 -5.56
C LEU A 19 -11.55 -13.72 -5.59
N ALA A 20 -12.20 -13.45 -4.47
CA ALA A 20 -12.72 -12.15 -4.20
C ALA A 20 -11.49 -11.26 -4.17
N ALA A 21 -11.15 -10.67 -5.32
CA ALA A 21 -10.37 -9.47 -5.36
C ALA A 21 -11.10 -8.51 -4.42
N HIS A 22 -10.58 -8.37 -3.20
CA HIS A 22 -11.06 -7.38 -2.27
C HIS A 22 -10.78 -6.03 -2.92
N ALA A 23 -11.85 -5.45 -3.44
CA ALA A 23 -11.87 -4.08 -3.89
C ALA A 23 -11.40 -3.20 -2.75
N SER A 24 -10.25 -2.56 -2.94
CA SER A 24 -9.95 -1.21 -2.45
C SER A 24 -10.35 -0.90 -1.00
N ASP A 25 -9.94 -1.73 -0.04
CA ASP A 25 -9.61 -1.21 1.29
C ASP A 25 -8.14 -0.80 1.24
N SER A 26 -7.84 0.43 1.67
CA SER A 26 -6.50 1.00 1.65
C SER A 26 -5.56 0.18 2.56
N VAL A 27 -4.86 -0.79 1.98
CA VAL A 27 -3.88 -1.61 2.69
C VAL A 27 -2.84 -0.70 3.33
N ASN A 28 -2.62 -0.79 4.64
CA ASN A 28 -1.50 -0.13 5.29
C ASN A 28 -0.22 -0.94 4.99
N PRO A 29 0.70 -0.41 4.17
CA PRO A 29 1.84 -1.22 3.72
C PRO A 29 2.83 -1.56 4.83
N TRP A 30 2.87 -0.80 5.92
CA TRP A 30 3.72 -1.08 7.08
C TRP A 30 3.13 -2.17 7.97
N GLN A 31 1.80 -2.29 8.08
CA GLN A 31 1.17 -3.25 8.99
C GLN A 31 0.79 -4.56 8.30
N GLU A 32 0.43 -4.50 7.01
CA GLU A 32 -0.22 -5.60 6.31
C GLU A 32 0.66 -6.24 5.23
N CYS A 33 1.73 -5.55 4.80
CA CYS A 33 2.67 -6.07 3.83
C CYS A 33 4.03 -6.37 4.49
N GLY A 34 4.53 -7.59 4.26
CA GLY A 34 5.89 -8.02 4.64
C GLY A 34 5.98 -9.11 5.69
N ILE A 35 7.21 -9.43 6.12
CA ILE A 35 7.50 -10.50 7.09
C ILE A 35 6.93 -10.16 8.47
N GLY A 36 6.90 -8.88 8.84
CA GLY A 36 6.30 -8.41 10.09
C GLY A 36 4.84 -8.84 10.22
N ALA A 37 4.06 -8.72 9.13
CA ALA A 37 2.66 -9.16 9.10
C ALA A 37 2.48 -10.69 9.15
N ILE A 38 3.52 -11.48 8.85
CA ILE A 38 3.51 -12.94 9.01
C ILE A 38 3.84 -13.34 10.44
N ILE A 39 4.85 -12.69 11.04
CA ILE A 39 5.32 -13.00 12.39
C ILE A 39 4.35 -12.43 13.45
N PHE A 40 3.73 -11.29 13.16
CA PHE A 40 2.85 -10.56 14.07
C PHE A 40 1.47 -10.30 13.44
N PRO A 41 0.71 -11.35 13.11
CA PRO A 41 -0.56 -11.21 12.39
C PRO A 41 -1.62 -10.42 13.16
N ASP A 42 -1.60 -10.49 14.49
CA ASP A 42 -2.59 -9.83 15.36
C ASP A 42 -2.06 -8.55 16.03
N ASN A 43 -0.88 -8.06 15.62
CA ASN A 43 -0.24 -6.89 16.23
C ASN A 43 0.39 -5.99 15.16
N GLY A 44 -0.41 -5.07 14.60
CA GLY A 44 0.00 -4.15 13.54
C GLY A 44 1.21 -3.27 13.91
N ALA A 45 1.34 -2.86 15.18
CA ALA A 45 2.50 -2.07 15.62
C ALA A 45 3.78 -2.91 15.62
N ALA A 46 3.73 -4.16 16.10
CA ALA A 46 4.86 -5.08 16.03
C ALA A 46 5.18 -5.47 14.59
N ALA A 47 4.16 -5.64 13.74
CA ALA A 47 4.34 -5.86 12.30
C ALA A 47 5.05 -4.68 11.64
N ALA A 48 4.61 -3.43 11.89
CA ALA A 48 5.24 -2.22 11.37
C ALA A 48 6.68 -2.06 11.84
N ILE A 49 6.94 -2.18 13.14
CA ILE A 49 8.30 -2.12 13.69
C ILE A 49 9.18 -3.20 13.06
N SER A 50 8.67 -4.44 12.96
CA SER A 50 9.40 -5.54 12.33
C SER A 50 9.66 -5.30 10.85
N ASN A 51 8.69 -4.77 10.10
CA ASN A 51 8.85 -4.43 8.68
C ASN A 51 9.85 -3.29 8.45
N ILE A 52 9.95 -2.34 9.39
CA ILE A 52 10.97 -1.29 9.40
C ILE A 52 12.36 -1.89 9.71
N ILE A 53 12.46 -2.82 10.67
CA ILE A 53 13.74 -3.43 11.10
C ILE A 53 14.29 -4.47 10.12
N TRP A 54 13.45 -5.43 9.69
CA TRP A 54 13.78 -6.47 8.69
C TRP A 54 13.79 -5.94 7.26
N ASP A 55 13.48 -4.65 7.17
CA ASP A 55 13.67 -3.79 6.05
C ASP A 55 12.88 -4.20 4.80
N LEU A 56 12.00 -3.28 4.43
CA LEU A 56 11.61 -3.07 3.05
C LEU A 56 12.84 -2.80 2.12
N GLY A 57 14.07 -2.84 2.65
CA GLY A 57 15.32 -3.22 2.01
C GLY A 57 15.24 -4.57 1.30
N THR A 58 14.62 -4.56 0.12
CA THR A 58 14.62 -5.64 -0.88
C THR A 58 14.05 -7.01 -0.43
N THR A 59 13.82 -7.27 0.86
CA THR A 59 13.54 -8.61 1.38
C THR A 59 12.17 -8.68 2.08
N ALA A 60 11.80 -7.70 2.91
CA ALA A 60 10.47 -7.68 3.54
C ALA A 60 9.34 -7.46 2.52
N VAL A 61 9.58 -6.62 1.51
CA VAL A 61 8.66 -6.44 0.38
C VAL A 61 8.52 -7.73 -0.44
N SER A 62 9.61 -8.38 -0.81
CA SER A 62 9.60 -9.46 -1.82
C SER A 62 8.81 -10.73 -1.40
N THR A 63 8.74 -11.04 -0.10
CA THR A 63 8.19 -12.33 0.37
C THR A 63 6.67 -12.33 0.59
N LYS A 64 6.04 -11.21 0.94
CA LYS A 64 4.56 -11.12 1.04
C LYS A 64 3.91 -10.28 -0.05
N ILE A 65 4.58 -9.31 -0.66
CA ILE A 65 4.05 -8.64 -1.88
C ILE A 65 3.73 -9.66 -2.98
N SER A 66 4.51 -10.74 -3.07
CA SER A 66 4.29 -11.78 -4.07
C SER A 66 3.10 -12.70 -3.76
N SER A 67 2.55 -12.71 -2.54
CA SER A 67 1.47 -13.62 -2.14
C SER A 67 0.12 -12.94 -1.87
N VAL A 68 0.10 -11.65 -1.54
CA VAL A 68 -1.13 -10.85 -1.48
C VAL A 68 -1.18 -9.93 -2.68
N GLU A 69 -2.15 -10.15 -3.57
CA GLU A 69 -2.38 -9.31 -4.76
C GLU A 69 -2.54 -7.83 -4.40
N SER A 70 -3.12 -7.54 -3.23
CA SER A 70 -3.28 -6.20 -2.68
C SER A 70 -1.97 -5.52 -2.26
N CYS A 71 -0.91 -6.30 -1.98
CA CYS A 71 0.40 -5.75 -1.61
C CYS A 71 1.28 -5.41 -2.83
N ALA A 72 0.85 -5.72 -4.06
CA ALA A 72 1.51 -5.31 -5.30
C ALA A 72 0.96 -3.99 -5.90
N GLY A 73 -0.03 -3.40 -5.23
CA GLY A 73 -0.73 -2.19 -5.64
C GLY A 73 0.14 -0.94 -5.69
N ARG A 74 -0.39 0.12 -6.34
CA ARG A 74 0.30 1.42 -6.45
C ARG A 74 0.51 2.07 -5.08
N GLU A 75 -0.43 1.86 -4.16
CA GLU A 75 -0.41 2.32 -2.78
C GLU A 75 0.84 1.82 -2.05
N VAL A 76 1.16 0.53 -2.19
CA VAL A 76 2.38 -0.05 -1.60
C VAL A 76 3.63 0.51 -2.26
N LYS A 77 3.63 0.69 -3.58
CA LYS A 77 4.77 1.29 -4.30
C LYS A 77 5.00 2.74 -3.87
N THR A 78 3.94 3.51 -3.66
CA THR A 78 4.01 4.87 -3.11
C THR A 78 4.56 4.86 -1.70
N ALA A 79 4.08 3.98 -0.82
CA ALA A 79 4.63 3.83 0.53
C ALA A 79 6.12 3.49 0.53
N MET A 80 6.57 2.57 -0.33
CA MET A 80 7.99 2.24 -0.49
C MET A 80 8.80 3.45 -0.97
N PHE A 81 8.29 4.16 -1.98
CA PHE A 81 8.94 5.35 -2.50
C PHE A 81 9.10 6.40 -1.41
N ILE A 82 8.03 6.68 -0.66
CA ILE A 82 8.05 7.63 0.46
C ILE A 82 9.06 7.21 1.52
N GLN A 83 9.08 5.93 1.90
CA GLN A 83 10.04 5.43 2.90
C GLN A 83 11.49 5.63 2.48
N GLN A 84 11.82 5.36 1.21
CA GLN A 84 13.20 5.47 0.69
C GLN A 84 13.65 6.91 0.48
N THR A 85 12.70 7.81 0.20
CA THR A 85 12.98 9.19 -0.20
C THR A 85 12.53 10.20 0.86
N PHE A 86 12.14 9.71 2.05
CA PHE A 86 11.53 10.53 3.12
C PHE A 86 12.30 11.82 3.41
N PRO A 87 13.62 11.82 3.67
CA PRO A 87 14.35 13.05 3.98
C PRO A 87 14.30 14.07 2.83
N THR A 88 14.32 13.60 1.59
CA THR A 88 14.25 14.45 0.40
C THR A 88 12.83 14.96 0.18
N LEU A 89 11.81 14.12 0.39
CA LEU A 89 10.42 14.53 0.30
C LEU A 89 10.04 15.58 1.34
N GLU A 90 10.53 15.47 2.58
CA GLU A 90 10.31 16.51 3.59
C GLU A 90 10.81 17.88 3.11
N GLN A 91 11.99 17.90 2.50
CA GLN A 91 12.56 19.13 1.93
C GLN A 91 11.73 19.65 0.75
N GLU A 92 11.45 18.81 -0.24
CA GLU A 92 10.73 19.23 -1.44
C GLU A 92 9.28 19.62 -1.17
N ILE A 93 8.62 19.01 -0.19
CA ILE A 93 7.29 19.41 0.28
C ILE A 93 7.36 20.78 0.96
N ALA A 94 8.40 21.05 1.76
CA ALA A 94 8.60 22.35 2.38
C ALA A 94 8.88 23.45 1.34
N GLU A 95 9.62 23.12 0.28
CA GLU A 95 9.87 23.98 -0.88
C GLU A 95 8.62 24.16 -1.76
N GLY A 96 7.73 23.15 -1.78
CA GLY A 96 6.50 23.10 -2.57
C GLY A 96 6.72 22.63 -4.01
N GLN A 97 7.91 22.13 -4.34
CA GLN A 97 8.27 21.63 -5.66
C GLN A 97 9.48 20.70 -5.56
N GLY A 98 9.64 19.82 -6.54
CA GLY A 98 10.81 18.94 -6.63
C GLY A 98 10.57 17.72 -7.50
N GLU A 99 11.64 16.99 -7.79
CA GLU A 99 11.60 15.81 -8.65
C GLU A 99 10.99 14.62 -7.90
N TYR A 100 11.34 14.44 -6.63
CA TYR A 100 10.86 13.32 -5.82
C TYR A 100 9.39 13.46 -5.45
N VAL A 101 8.91 14.65 -5.14
CA VAL A 101 7.48 14.88 -4.85
C VAL A 101 6.62 14.68 -6.10
N SER A 102 7.12 15.07 -7.27
CA SER A 102 6.47 14.82 -8.56
C SER A 102 6.47 13.33 -8.89
N ALA A 103 7.60 12.65 -8.71
CA ALA A 103 7.73 11.21 -8.91
C ALA A 103 6.84 10.42 -7.95
N MET A 104 6.73 10.84 -6.67
CA MET A 104 5.84 10.23 -5.69
C MET A 104 4.39 10.23 -6.16
N LEU A 105 3.90 11.39 -6.65
CA LEU A 105 2.55 11.53 -7.18
C LEU A 105 2.36 10.74 -8.49
N ALA A 106 3.38 10.68 -9.34
CA ALA A 106 3.35 9.84 -10.53
C ALA A 106 3.29 8.34 -10.19
N VAL A 107 4.06 7.86 -9.21
CA VAL A 107 4.01 6.48 -8.71
C VAL A 107 2.62 6.17 -8.13
N ARG A 108 2.00 7.16 -7.46
CA ARG A 108 0.63 7.04 -6.94
C ARG A 108 -0.44 6.97 -8.04
N GLY A 109 -0.11 7.34 -9.28
CA GLY A 109 -1.03 7.38 -10.41
C GLY A 109 -1.79 8.71 -10.54
N CYS A 110 -1.25 9.80 -9.99
CA CYS A 110 -1.80 11.13 -10.14
C CYS A 110 -1.44 11.76 -11.49
N ASP A 111 -2.39 12.48 -12.08
CA ASP A 111 -2.20 13.25 -13.30
C ASP A 111 -1.14 14.34 -13.09
N ALA A 112 -0.22 14.45 -14.04
CA ALA A 112 0.80 15.50 -14.10
C ALA A 112 0.16 16.90 -14.06
N ALA A 113 -1.03 17.08 -14.67
CA ALA A 113 -1.72 18.36 -14.68
C ALA A 113 -2.23 18.79 -13.28
N ALA A 114 -2.53 17.82 -12.41
CA ALA A 114 -3.01 18.08 -11.05
C ALA A 114 -1.88 18.15 -10.01
N THR A 115 -0.65 17.82 -10.40
CA THR A 115 0.49 17.66 -9.47
C THR A 115 0.76 18.92 -8.65
N ALA A 116 0.77 20.11 -9.27
CA ALA A 116 1.05 21.37 -8.56
C ALA A 116 0.00 21.68 -7.48
N ASP A 117 -1.28 21.46 -7.76
CA ASP A 117 -2.38 21.68 -6.82
C ASP A 117 -2.31 20.66 -5.68
N ILE A 118 -2.03 19.39 -5.99
CA ILE A 118 -1.89 18.31 -5.01
C ILE A 118 -0.71 18.58 -4.06
N VAL A 119 0.46 18.97 -4.59
CA VAL A 119 1.64 19.31 -3.77
C VAL A 119 1.34 20.47 -2.84
N THR A 120 0.64 21.50 -3.32
CA THR A 120 0.24 22.64 -2.48
C THR A 120 -0.66 22.19 -1.34
N ALA A 121 -1.62 21.30 -1.60
CA ALA A 121 -2.51 20.78 -0.56
C ALA A 121 -1.76 19.90 0.45
N ILE A 122 -0.89 19.01 -0.01
CA ILE A 122 -0.03 18.16 0.85
C ILE A 122 0.86 19.04 1.74
N ARG A 123 1.47 20.09 1.17
CA ARG A 123 2.30 21.04 1.93
C ARG A 123 1.52 21.73 3.04
N ASN A 124 0.28 22.13 2.78
CA ASN A 124 -0.56 22.76 3.81
C ASN A 124 -0.89 21.78 4.95
N ASP A 125 -1.16 20.51 4.61
CA ASP A 125 -1.40 19.47 5.61
C ASP A 125 -0.15 19.16 6.43
N TYR A 126 0.99 19.06 5.75
CA TYR A 126 2.28 18.85 6.38
C TYR A 126 2.64 20.01 7.32
N ALA A 127 2.30 21.25 6.96
CA ALA A 127 2.49 22.41 7.81
C ALA A 127 1.57 22.39 9.05
N ALA A 128 0.34 21.87 8.91
CA ALA A 128 -0.60 21.73 10.02
C ALA A 128 -0.24 20.57 10.96
N GLN A 129 0.27 19.47 10.39
CA GLN A 129 0.68 18.27 11.10
C GLN A 129 1.94 17.69 10.44
N PRO A 130 3.14 18.08 10.92
CA PRO A 130 4.38 17.56 10.39
C PRO A 130 4.46 16.04 10.54
N ALA A 131 4.92 15.37 9.48
CA ALA A 131 5.17 13.94 9.55
C ALA A 131 6.49 13.66 10.26
N ASN A 132 6.46 12.86 11.33
CA ASN A 132 7.68 12.49 12.06
C ASN A 132 8.35 11.22 11.50
N ASN A 133 7.71 10.57 10.52
CA ASN A 133 8.17 9.37 9.84
C ASN A 133 7.46 9.21 8.49
N ALA A 134 7.95 8.26 7.68
CA ALA A 134 7.40 7.97 6.36
C ALA A 134 5.94 7.49 6.37
N GLU A 135 5.53 6.71 7.37
CA GLU A 135 4.14 6.25 7.51
C GLU A 135 3.19 7.45 7.70
N ALA A 136 3.56 8.40 8.56
CA ALA A 136 2.79 9.61 8.77
C ALA A 136 2.70 10.46 7.49
N LEU A 137 3.79 10.57 6.73
CA LEU A 137 3.76 11.29 5.45
C LEU A 137 2.86 10.58 4.43
N TYR A 138 2.96 9.26 4.32
CA TYR A 138 2.06 8.48 3.47
C TYR A 138 0.60 8.68 3.86
N ASN A 139 0.28 8.67 5.15
CA ASN A 139 -1.09 8.89 5.61
C ASN A 139 -1.62 10.28 5.24
N ILE A 140 -0.77 11.32 5.30
CA ILE A 140 -1.12 12.67 4.82
C ILE A 140 -1.45 12.63 3.32
N VAL A 141 -0.57 12.03 2.52
CA VAL A 141 -0.72 11.92 1.07
C VAL A 141 -1.98 11.14 0.71
N GLU A 142 -2.18 9.93 1.25
CA GLU A 142 -3.35 9.10 0.95
C GLU A 142 -4.64 9.75 1.42
N THR A 143 -4.67 10.40 2.59
CA THR A 143 -5.85 11.13 3.06
C THR A 143 -6.20 12.25 2.09
N ARG A 144 -5.21 13.03 1.65
CA ARG A 144 -5.44 14.13 0.71
C ARG A 144 -5.89 13.64 -0.65
N VAL A 145 -5.22 12.61 -1.18
CA VAL A 145 -5.51 12.02 -2.48
C VAL A 145 -6.90 11.38 -2.50
N SER A 146 -7.22 10.53 -1.53
CA SER A 146 -8.51 9.82 -1.49
C SER A 146 -9.70 10.77 -1.29
N THR A 147 -9.54 11.83 -0.50
CA THR A 147 -10.64 12.75 -0.17
C THR A 147 -10.88 13.82 -1.23
N SER A 148 -9.81 14.38 -1.80
CA SER A 148 -9.88 15.60 -2.62
C SER A 148 -9.43 15.42 -4.06
N TYR A 149 -8.63 14.37 -4.36
CA TYR A 149 -7.99 14.19 -5.66
C TYR A 149 -8.16 12.77 -6.25
N SER A 150 -9.16 12.02 -5.79
CA SER A 150 -9.33 10.63 -6.19
C SER A 150 -9.54 10.49 -7.70
N ALA A 151 -10.31 11.39 -8.31
CA ALA A 151 -10.53 11.42 -9.76
C ALA A 151 -9.25 11.63 -10.57
N GLN A 152 -8.31 12.44 -10.05
CA GLN A 152 -7.05 12.79 -10.69
C GLN A 152 -5.97 11.73 -10.43
N CYS A 153 -6.12 10.89 -9.41
CA CYS A 153 -5.16 9.86 -9.01
C CYS A 153 -5.62 8.41 -9.29
N ASN A 154 -6.59 8.27 -10.19
CA ASN A 154 -7.10 6.99 -10.69
C ASN A 154 -6.48 6.57 -12.03
N ALA A 155 -5.37 7.18 -12.47
CA ALA A 155 -4.73 6.79 -13.72
C ALA A 155 -4.34 5.30 -13.64
N SER A 156 -5.01 4.51 -14.48
CA SER A 156 -4.97 3.04 -14.48
C SER A 156 -3.68 2.56 -15.12
#